data_AF-A0A8T5BCX3-F1
#
_entry.id   AF-A0A8T5BCX3-F1
#
_cell.length_a   1.000
_cell.length_b   1.000
_cell.length_c   1.000
_cell.angle_alpha   90.00
_cell.angle_beta   90.00
_cell.angle_gamma   90.00
#
_symmetry.space_group_name_H-M   'P 1'
#
loop_
_entity.id
_entity.type
_entity.pdbx_description
1 polymer ?
#
loop_
_entity_poly.entity_id
_entity_poly.type
_entity_poly.pdbx_seq_one_letter_code
_entity_poly.pdbx_strand_id
1 'polypeptide(L)'
;MVICVFCGKENMDGSRFCYNCGKPLTLMKAIPVLKASSVFMVKPPPRIIPGVGMCYYHPNLPAAYICARCGRAICRHCAKLYGALVFCPECFSRIGFIQPAPVYPPFSTFQSPPASFL
;
A
#
# COMPACT_ATOMS: atom_id res chain seq x y z
N MET A 1 20.80 45.70 -0.91
CA MET A 1 21.56 44.61 -1.55
C MET A 1 22.26 43.79 -0.48
N VAL A 2 22.45 42.48 -0.66
CA VAL A 2 23.09 41.60 0.37
C VAL A 2 24.36 40.95 -0.16
N ILE A 3 25.46 41.04 0.59
CA ILE A 3 26.75 40.45 0.22
C ILE A 3 26.88 39.08 0.88
N CYS A 4 27.26 38.07 0.11
CA CYS A 4 27.49 36.72 0.62
C CYS A 4 28.73 36.69 1.52
N VAL A 5 28.56 36.34 2.80
CA VAL A 5 29.68 36.19 3.75
C VAL A 5 30.62 35.02 3.44
N PHE A 6 30.22 34.11 2.55
CA PHE A 6 31.01 32.92 2.21
C PHE A 6 31.86 33.08 0.95
N CYS A 7 31.42 33.87 -0.04
CA CYS A 7 32.14 34.04 -1.31
C CYS A 7 32.28 35.50 -1.77
N GLY A 8 31.73 36.47 -1.02
CA GLY A 8 31.85 37.90 -1.31
C GLY A 8 30.95 38.43 -2.43
N LYS A 9 30.17 37.59 -3.12
CA LYS A 9 29.28 38.04 -4.21
C LYS A 9 28.09 38.83 -3.66
N GLU A 10 27.81 39.98 -4.26
CA GLU A 10 26.56 40.72 -4.09
C GLU A 10 25.36 39.96 -4.67
N ASN A 11 24.25 39.92 -3.94
CA ASN A 11 23.00 39.33 -4.37
C ASN A 11 21.85 40.31 -4.07
N MET A 12 20.72 40.11 -4.74
CA MET A 12 19.51 40.93 -4.55
C MET A 12 18.93 40.78 -3.14
N ASP A 13 18.34 41.85 -2.62
CA ASP A 13 17.59 41.82 -1.36
C ASP A 13 16.43 40.82 -1.44
N GLY A 14 16.35 39.90 -0.48
CA GLY A 14 15.37 38.82 -0.47
C GLY A 14 15.83 37.50 -1.09
N SER A 15 17.04 37.43 -1.65
CA SER A 15 17.64 36.17 -2.09
C SER A 15 17.88 35.23 -0.88
N ARG A 16 17.29 34.04 -0.92
CA ARG A 16 17.42 33.04 0.15
C ARG A 16 18.80 32.35 0.13
N PHE A 17 19.37 32.22 -1.06
CA PHE A 17 20.64 31.57 -1.34
C PHE A 17 21.49 32.45 -2.27
N CYS A 18 22.82 32.32 -2.18
CA CYS A 18 23.75 33.00 -3.07
C CYS A 18 23.74 32.36 -4.46
N TYR A 19 23.60 33.16 -5.52
CA TYR A 19 23.57 32.68 -6.90
C TYR A 19 24.94 32.15 -7.39
N ASN A 20 26.04 32.52 -6.73
CA ASN A 20 27.38 32.11 -7.11
C ASN A 20 27.86 30.85 -6.34
N CYS A 21 27.64 30.79 -5.02
CA CYS A 21 28.15 29.68 -4.19
C CYS A 21 27.05 28.76 -3.60
N GLY A 22 25.77 29.09 -3.76
CA GLY A 22 24.64 28.28 -3.30
C GLY A 22 24.35 28.31 -1.80
N LYS A 23 25.21 28.91 -0.96
CA LYS A 23 25.01 28.98 0.50
C LYS A 23 23.87 29.93 0.87
N PRO A 24 23.13 29.65 1.96
CA PRO A 24 22.05 30.51 2.42
C PRO A 24 22.60 31.86 2.86
N LEU A 25 21.96 32.95 2.41
CA LEU A 25 22.32 34.32 2.80
C LEU A 25 21.63 34.75 4.09
N THR A 26 20.54 34.06 4.43
CA THR A 26 19.87 34.21 5.73
C THR A 26 20.25 33.02 6.60
N LEU A 27 20.98 33.27 7.69
CA LEU A 27 21.13 32.28 8.75
C LEU A 27 19.75 32.16 9.41
N MET A 28 18.96 31.16 9.00
CA MET A 28 17.65 30.93 9.63
C MET A 28 17.86 30.72 11.14
N LYS A 29 17.22 31.57 11.93
CA LYS A 29 17.14 31.45 13.39
C LYS A 29 16.69 30.02 13.69
N ALA A 30 17.55 29.26 14.39
CA ALA A 30 17.29 27.88 14.74
C ALA A 30 15.89 27.78 15.38
N ILE A 31 14.99 27.07 14.71
CA ILE A 31 13.69 26.74 15.28
C ILE A 31 14.01 25.81 16.46
N PRO A 32 13.55 26.09 17.68
CA PRO A 32 13.70 25.16 18.78
C PRO A 32 13.04 23.85 18.38
N VAL A 33 13.84 22.78 18.28
CA VAL A 33 13.38 21.42 18.04
C VAL A 33 12.30 21.12 19.07
N LEU A 34 11.05 21.00 18.61
CA LEU A 34 9.94 20.64 19.48
C LEU A 34 10.29 19.31 20.16
N LYS A 35 10.22 19.32 21.50
CA LYS A 35 10.39 18.14 22.36
C LYS A 35 9.60 16.97 21.80
N ALA A 36 10.25 15.81 21.77
CA ALA A 36 9.68 14.56 21.30
C ALA A 36 8.28 14.32 21.86
N SER A 37 7.31 14.10 20.96
CA SER A 37 5.99 13.58 21.31
C SER A 37 6.14 12.30 22.10
N SER A 38 5.64 12.30 23.33
CA SER A 38 5.45 11.08 24.12
C SER A 38 4.38 10.23 23.43
N VAL A 39 4.80 9.24 22.65
CA VAL A 39 3.92 8.20 22.13
C VAL A 39 3.40 7.43 23.33
N PHE A 40 2.11 7.57 23.64
CA PHE A 40 1.44 6.70 24.60
C PHE A 40 1.54 5.25 24.09
N MET A 41 2.21 4.39 24.86
CA MET A 41 2.29 2.95 24.61
C MET A 41 0.90 2.33 24.79
N VAL A 42 0.20 2.13 23.69
CA VAL A 42 -0.96 1.22 23.67
C VAL A 42 -0.41 -0.20 23.86
N LYS A 43 -0.84 -0.89 24.92
CA LYS A 43 -0.52 -2.32 25.11
C LYS A 43 -0.93 -3.07 23.83
N PRO A 44 0.00 -3.75 23.13
CA PRO A 44 -0.38 -4.51 21.94
C PRO A 44 -1.38 -5.61 22.34
N PRO A 45 -2.45 -5.85 21.55
CA PRO A 45 -3.31 -6.99 21.78
C PRO A 45 -2.47 -8.28 21.75
N PRO A 46 -2.84 -9.34 22.50
CA PRO A 46 -2.11 -10.58 22.50
C PRO A 46 -1.97 -11.09 21.07
N ARG A 47 -0.74 -11.04 20.56
CA ARG A 47 -0.39 -11.56 19.24
C ARG A 47 -0.38 -13.07 19.36
N ILE A 48 -1.45 -13.70 18.90
CA ILE A 48 -1.42 -15.11 18.54
C ILE A 48 -0.39 -15.22 17.42
N ILE A 49 0.70 -15.94 17.66
CA ILE A 49 1.78 -16.14 16.69
C ILE A 49 1.40 -17.35 15.84
N PRO A 50 0.96 -17.20 14.58
CA PRO A 50 1.06 -18.32 13.65
C PRO A 50 2.53 -18.45 13.25
N GLY A 51 3.13 -19.58 13.60
CA GLY A 51 4.41 -20.00 13.01
C GLY A 51 4.27 -20.13 11.49
N VAL A 52 5.38 -19.94 10.77
CA VAL A 52 5.53 -19.82 9.30
C VAL A 52 4.80 -18.62 8.68
N GLY A 53 5.49 -17.49 8.54
CA GLY A 53 4.84 -16.23 8.24
C GLY A 53 5.75 -15.13 7.75
N MET A 54 6.46 -15.32 6.64
CA MET A 54 7.09 -14.22 5.87
C MET A 54 6.41 -14.06 4.52
N CYS A 55 6.36 -12.82 4.03
CA CYS A 55 5.74 -12.50 2.76
C CYS A 55 6.53 -13.14 1.63
N TYR A 56 5.82 -13.78 0.70
CA TYR A 56 6.40 -14.36 -0.50
C TYR A 56 7.26 -13.36 -1.29
N TYR A 57 6.86 -12.08 -1.32
CA TYR A 57 7.57 -11.02 -2.05
C TYR A 57 8.68 -10.36 -1.22
N HIS A 58 8.63 -10.48 0.10
CA HIS A 58 9.51 -9.78 1.00
C HIS A 58 9.90 -10.71 2.16
N PRO A 59 11.08 -11.35 2.12
CA PRO A 59 11.48 -12.33 3.13
C PRO A 59 11.65 -11.71 4.53
N ASN A 60 11.82 -10.39 4.61
CA ASN A 60 11.98 -9.65 5.86
C ASN A 60 10.66 -9.13 6.44
N LEU A 61 9.53 -9.27 5.74
CA LEU A 61 8.24 -8.78 6.22
C LEU A 61 7.36 -9.96 6.62
N PRO A 62 6.73 -9.93 7.80
CA PRO A 62 5.85 -11.00 8.21
C PRO A 62 4.60 -11.07 7.32
N ALA A 63 4.25 -12.27 6.89
CA ALA A 63 2.98 -12.52 6.25
C ALA A 63 1.85 -12.36 7.27
N ALA A 64 0.82 -11.63 6.88
CA ALA A 64 -0.36 -11.39 7.69
C ALA A 64 -1.60 -12.07 7.10
N TYR A 65 -1.55 -12.43 5.82
CA TYR A 65 -2.67 -13.00 5.07
C TYR A 65 -2.19 -14.14 4.16
N ILE A 66 -3.12 -15.00 3.79
CA ILE A 66 -2.92 -16.09 2.83
C ILE A 66 -3.78 -15.77 1.61
N CYS A 67 -3.20 -15.81 0.41
CA CYS A 67 -3.93 -15.56 -0.83
C CYS A 67 -5.00 -16.64 -1.06
N ALA A 68 -6.27 -16.24 -1.19
CA ALA A 68 -7.40 -17.17 -1.38
C ALA A 68 -7.37 -17.91 -2.72
N ARG A 69 -6.56 -17.48 -3.70
CA ARG A 69 -6.46 -18.13 -5.02
C ARG A 69 -5.30 -19.13 -5.13
N CYS A 70 -4.14 -18.79 -4.57
CA CYS A 70 -2.91 -19.57 -4.76
C CYS A 70 -2.25 -20.04 -3.46
N GLY A 71 -2.75 -19.64 -2.29
CA GLY A 71 -2.23 -20.07 -0.99
C GLY A 71 -0.94 -19.40 -0.54
N ARG A 72 -0.36 -18.47 -1.32
CA ARG A 72 0.87 -17.76 -0.91
C ARG A 72 0.64 -16.89 0.33
N ALA A 73 1.59 -16.92 1.25
CA ALA A 73 1.65 -16.03 2.41
C ALA A 73 2.12 -14.63 1.98
N ILE A 74 1.37 -13.58 2.33
CA ILE A 74 1.65 -12.20 1.93
C ILE A 74 1.49 -11.21 3.09
N CYS A 75 2.30 -10.14 3.09
CA CYS A 75 2.20 -9.09 4.10
C CYS A 75 0.99 -8.18 3.84
N ARG A 76 0.70 -7.32 4.82
CA ARG A 76 -0.41 -6.36 4.74
C ARG A 76 -0.30 -5.39 3.55
N HIS A 77 0.92 -5.08 3.10
CA HIS A 77 1.16 -4.16 1.98
C HIS A 77 0.99 -4.84 0.62
N CYS A 78 1.29 -6.13 0.50
CA CYS A 78 1.11 -6.88 -0.75
C CYS A 78 -0.32 -7.40 -0.94
N ALA A 79 -1.13 -7.45 0.12
CA ALA A 79 -2.51 -7.91 0.06
C ALA A 79 -3.41 -6.98 -0.75
N LYS A 80 -4.16 -7.55 -1.69
CA LYS A 80 -5.26 -6.90 -2.40
C LYS A 80 -6.58 -7.45 -1.87
N LEU A 81 -7.46 -6.54 -1.43
CA LEU A 81 -8.76 -6.87 -0.89
C LEU A 81 -9.81 -6.82 -2.00
N TYR A 82 -10.62 -7.86 -2.12
CA TYR A 82 -11.78 -7.90 -3.01
C TYR A 82 -12.98 -8.40 -2.20
N GLY A 83 -13.80 -7.46 -1.72
CA GLY A 83 -14.81 -7.75 -0.71
C GLY A 83 -14.16 -8.30 0.57
N ALA A 84 -14.58 -9.49 0.98
CA ALA A 84 -14.02 -10.20 2.13
C ALA A 84 -12.79 -11.07 1.81
N LEU A 85 -12.39 -11.18 0.54
CA LEU A 85 -11.31 -12.05 0.10
C LEU A 85 -9.98 -11.30 -0.03
N VAL A 86 -8.88 -11.99 0.27
CA VAL A 86 -7.52 -11.46 0.14
C VAL A 86 -6.77 -12.18 -0.99
N PHE A 87 -6.17 -11.42 -1.89
CA PHE A 87 -5.41 -11.91 -3.02
C PHE A 87 -4.00 -11.31 -3.08
N CYS A 88 -3.04 -12.08 -3.63
CA CYS A 88 -1.72 -11.57 -4.02
C CYS A 88 -1.84 -10.71 -5.30
N PRO A 89 -0.89 -9.81 -5.60
CA PRO A 89 -0.98 -8.91 -6.74
C PRO A 89 -1.14 -9.66 -8.08
N GLU A 90 -0.45 -10.78 -8.27
CA GLU A 90 -0.56 -11.59 -9.50
C GLU A 90 -1.95 -12.22 -9.68
N CYS A 91 -2.53 -12.73 -8.59
CA CYS A 91 -3.87 -13.33 -8.65
C CYS A 91 -4.93 -12.25 -8.85
N PHE A 92 -4.76 -11.10 -8.21
CA PHE A 92 -5.68 -9.97 -8.31
C PHE A 92 -5.76 -9.40 -9.73
N SER A 93 -4.63 -9.25 -10.43
CA SER A 93 -4.61 -8.79 -11.83
C SER A 93 -5.40 -9.69 -12.80
N ARG A 94 -5.68 -10.93 -12.40
CA ARG A 94 -6.47 -11.90 -13.19
C ARG A 94 -7.95 -11.96 -12.79
N ILE A 95 -8.37 -11.29 -11.70
CA ILE A 95 -9.78 -11.28 -11.25
C ILE A 95 -10.61 -10.29 -12.06
N GLY A 96 -9.99 -9.23 -12.60
CA GLY A 96 -10.66 -8.22 -13.44
C GLY A 96 -11.22 -8.74 -14.78
N PHE A 97 -11.00 -10.01 -15.12
CA PHE A 97 -11.51 -10.65 -16.34
C PHE A 97 -12.56 -11.74 -16.07
N ILE A 98 -13.08 -11.84 -14.84
CA ILE A 98 -14.28 -12.66 -14.61
C ILE A 98 -15.43 -11.86 -15.20
N GLN A 99 -15.80 -12.18 -16.43
CA GLN A 99 -17.10 -11.82 -16.97
C GLN A 99 -18.16 -12.19 -15.93
N PRO A 100 -19.18 -11.35 -15.68
CA PRO A 100 -20.23 -11.69 -14.74
C PRO A 100 -20.72 -13.09 -15.05
N ALA A 101 -20.85 -13.93 -14.01
CA ALA A 101 -21.31 -15.30 -14.18
C ALA A 101 -22.52 -15.29 -15.12
N PRO A 102 -22.56 -16.13 -16.18
CA PRO A 102 -23.72 -16.18 -17.04
C PRO A 102 -24.93 -16.42 -16.13
N VAL A 103 -25.86 -15.45 -16.16
CA VAL A 103 -27.13 -15.57 -15.44
C VAL A 103 -27.87 -16.70 -16.14
N TYR A 104 -27.67 -17.93 -15.65
CA TYR A 104 -28.45 -19.06 -16.14
C TYR A 104 -29.89 -18.78 -15.73
N PRO A 105 -30.83 -18.77 -16.70
CA PRO A 105 -32.23 -18.66 -16.35
C PRO A 105 -32.59 -19.81 -15.39
N PRO A 106 -33.46 -19.56 -14.40
CA PRO A 106 -33.91 -20.62 -13.50
C PRO A 106 -34.54 -21.74 -14.35
N PHE A 107 -33.96 -22.94 -14.23
CA PHE A 107 -34.46 -24.23 -14.68
C PHE A 107 -35.47 -24.18 -15.84
N SER A 108 -34.97 -24.36 -17.07
CA SER A 108 -35.82 -24.76 -18.19
C SER A 108 -36.54 -26.05 -17.77
N THR A 109 -37.87 -25.98 -17.69
CA THR A 109 -38.71 -27.11 -17.32
C THR A 109 -38.38 -28.27 -18.27
N PHE A 110 -37.88 -29.35 -17.69
CA PHE A 110 -37.59 -30.58 -18.42
C PHE A 110 -38.93 -31.16 -18.86
N GLN A 111 -39.39 -30.80 -20.07
CA GLN A 111 -40.55 -31.45 -20.67
C GLN A 111 -40.15 -32.89 -20.99
N SER A 112 -40.68 -33.83 -20.22
CA SER A 112 -40.55 -35.26 -20.49
C SER A 112 -41.11 -35.58 -21.88
N PRO A 113 -40.45 -36.45 -22.68
CA PRO A 113 -40.98 -36.85 -23.97
C PRO A 113 -42.33 -37.58 -23.80
N PRO A 114 -43.24 -37.48 -24.79
CA PRO A 114 -44.54 -38.13 -24.71
C PRO A 114 -44.37 -39.65 -24.68
N ALA A 115 -45.03 -40.30 -23.73
CA ALA A 115 -45.06 -41.75 -23.61
C ALA A 115 -45.58 -42.36 -24.91
N SER A 116 -44.73 -43.15 -25.57
CA SER A 116 -45.11 -43.94 -26.73
C SER A 116 -46.01 -45.08 -26.24
N PHE A 117 -47.31 -44.96 -26.50
CA PHE A 117 -48.28 -46.03 -26.28
C PHE A 117 -48.08 -47.10 -27.36
N LEU A 118 -47.76 -48.32 -26.91
CA LEU A 118 -47.89 -49.56 -27.70
C LEU A 118 -49.36 -49.94 -27.85
#